data_AF-A0A2V8P5D6-F1
#
_entry.id   AF-A0A2V8P5D6-F1
#
_cell.length_a   1.000
_cell.length_b   1.000
_cell.length_c   1.000
_cell.angle_alpha   90.00
_cell.angle_beta   90.00
_cell.angle_gamma   90.00
#
_symmetry.space_group_name_H-M   'P 1'
#
loop_
_entity.id
_entity.type
_entity.pdbx_description
1 polymer ?
#
loop_
_entity_poly.entity_id
_entity_poly.type
_entity_poly.pdbx_seq_one_letter_code
_entity_poly.pdbx_strand_id
1 'polypeptide(L)' 'NQNHLVKGRFAWGRGYGAFSVSHSNVSRVANYIARQEEHHRKKSFTEEYELFVERYGLEWRDEENR' A
#
# COMPACT_ATOMS: atom_id res chain seq x y z
N ASN A 1 -19.81 -1.85 -1.43
CA ASN A 1 -20.13 -2.20 -0.03
C ASN A 1 -21.35 -3.14 0.01
N GLN A 2 -21.25 -4.34 -0.59
CA GLN A 2 -22.38 -5.29 -0.66
C GLN A 2 -22.65 -5.96 0.70
N ASN A 3 -21.61 -6.12 1.52
CA ASN A 3 -21.67 -6.77 2.83
C ASN A 3 -21.77 -5.78 4.01
N HIS A 4 -21.97 -4.49 3.76
CA HIS A 4 -22.11 -3.43 4.78
C HIS A 4 -20.98 -3.36 5.83
N LEU A 5 -19.75 -3.71 5.43
CA LEU A 5 -18.59 -3.76 6.35
C LEU A 5 -18.10 -2.38 6.81
N VAL A 6 -18.43 -1.32 6.06
CA VAL A 6 -18.08 0.06 6.38
C VAL A 6 -19.31 0.96 6.29
N LYS A 7 -19.34 2.06 7.06
CA LYS A 7 -20.39 3.08 6.93
C LYS A 7 -20.12 3.89 5.65
N GLY A 8 -21.02 3.78 4.66
CA GLY A 8 -20.95 4.53 3.40
C GLY A 8 -20.66 3.68 2.15
N ARG A 9 -20.45 4.35 1.02
CA ARG A 9 -20.07 3.70 -0.24
C ARG A 9 -18.56 3.44 -0.22
N PHE A 10 -18.18 2.19 -0.01
CA PHE A 10 -16.83 1.73 -0.31
C PHE A 10 -16.54 1.92 -1.80
N ALA A 11 -15.44 2.58 -2.10
CA ALA A 11 -14.88 2.73 -3.44
C ALA A 11 -13.38 2.39 -3.38
N TRP A 12 -12.86 1.81 -4.45
CA TRP A 12 -11.44 1.56 -4.58
C TRP A 12 -10.68 2.86 -4.84
N GLY A 13 -9.42 2.91 -4.41
CA GLY A 13 -8.48 3.93 -4.88
C GLY A 13 -8.32 3.85 -6.39
N ARG A 14 -7.90 4.95 -7.03
CA ARG A 14 -7.73 5.02 -8.49
C ARG A 14 -6.66 4.06 -9.04
N GLY A 15 -5.74 3.61 -8.19
CA GLY A 15 -4.66 2.69 -8.54
C GLY A 15 -4.25 1.77 -7.37
N TYR A 16 -3.37 0.83 -7.66
CA TYR A 16 -2.80 -0.11 -6.68
C TYR A 16 -1.34 -0.45 -7.01
N GLY A 17 -0.57 -0.79 -5.99
CA GLY A 17 0.79 -1.33 -6.12
C GLY A 17 0.80 -2.82 -5.78
N ALA A 18 1.59 -3.60 -6.53
CA ALA A 18 1.81 -5.02 -6.26
C ALA A 18 3.30 -5.30 -6.16
N PHE A 19 3.73 -5.88 -5.04
CA PHE A 19 5.14 -6.19 -4.77
C PHE A 19 5.28 -7.67 -4.41
N SER A 20 6.24 -8.34 -5.02
CA SER A 20 6.56 -9.74 -4.70
C SER A 20 7.52 -9.80 -3.52
N VAL A 21 7.31 -10.78 -2.64
CA VAL A 21 8.18 -11.02 -1.49
C VAL A 21 8.56 -12.51 -1.42
N SER A 22 9.79 -12.80 -1.02
CA SER A 22 10.22 -14.18 -0.80
C SER A 22 9.36 -14.84 0.28
N HIS A 23 9.10 -16.15 0.16
CA HIS A 23 8.29 -16.90 1.11
C HIS A 23 8.78 -16.76 2.57
N SER A 24 10.10 -16.73 2.77
CA SER A 24 10.72 -16.50 4.09
C SER A 24 10.36 -15.17 4.74
N ASN A 25 9.89 -14.19 3.97
CA ASN A 25 9.48 -12.87 4.47
C ASN A 25 8.00 -12.78 4.83
N VAL A 26 7.19 -13.82 4.62
CA VAL A 26 5.73 -13.78 4.85
C VAL A 26 5.39 -13.32 6.26
N SER A 27 6.02 -13.91 7.28
CA SER A 27 5.77 -13.53 8.68
C SER A 27 6.11 -12.06 8.95
N ARG A 28 7.19 -11.55 8.34
CA ARG A 28 7.60 -10.15 8.49
C ARG A 28 6.60 -9.19 7.84
N VAL A 29 6.10 -9.55 6.65
CA VAL A 29 5.10 -8.74 5.93
C VAL A 29 3.76 -8.74 6.66
N ALA A 30 3.30 -9.91 7.14
CA ALA A 30 2.08 -10.01 7.94
C ALA A 30 2.16 -9.13 9.20
N ASN A 31 3.30 -9.18 9.90
CA ASN A 31 3.56 -8.37 11.09
C ASN A 31 3.58 -6.86 10.81
N TYR A 32 4.12 -6.47 9.64
CA TYR A 32 4.11 -5.09 9.16
C TYR A 32 2.69 -4.61 8.85
N ILE A 33 1.87 -5.41 8.14
CA ILE A 33 0.46 -5.08 7.85
C ILE A 33 -0.34 -4.93 9.14
N ALA A 34 -0.12 -5.81 10.13
CA ALA A 34 -0.84 -5.75 11.40
C ALA A 34 -0.52 -4.48 12.23
N ARG A 35 0.63 -3.83 12.00
CA ARG A 35 1.06 -2.61 12.72
C ARG A 35 1.02 -1.34 11.86
N GLN A 36 0.43 -1.41 10.66
CA GLN A 36 0.39 -0.28 9.73
C GLN A 36 -0.26 0.97 10.34
N GLU A 37 -1.33 0.81 11.12
CA GLU A 37 -2.00 1.94 11.77
C GLU A 37 -1.04 2.72 12.69
N GLU A 38 -0.25 2.02 13.50
CA GLU A 38 0.74 2.66 14.37
C GLU A 38 1.89 3.26 13.57
N HIS A 39 2.37 2.55 12.54
CA HIS A 39 3.42 3.03 11.65
C HIS A 39 3.04 4.35 10.97
N HIS A 40 1.79 4.43 10.49
CA HIS A 40 1.26 5.60 9.78
C HIS A 40 0.95 6.81 10.66
N ARG A 41 1.04 6.67 11.98
CA ARG A 41 1.06 7.84 12.89
C ARG A 41 2.37 8.62 12.79
N LYS A 42 3.45 8.00 12.28
CA LYS A 42 4.79 8.61 12.19
C LYS A 42 5.29 8.78 10.76
N LYS A 43 4.82 7.94 9.83
CA LYS A 43 5.21 7.96 8.42
C LYS A 43 3.98 8.03 7.54
N SER A 44 3.89 8.99 6.64
CA SER A 44 2.76 9.10 5.72
C SER A 44 2.80 8.00 4.66
N PHE A 45 1.62 7.71 4.08
CA PHE A 45 1.50 6.80 2.96
C PHE A 45 2.39 7.22 1.77
N THR A 46 2.44 8.52 1.45
CA THR A 46 3.22 9.06 0.32
C THR A 46 4.72 8.77 0.49
N GLU A 47 5.28 9.06 1.66
CA GLU A 47 6.69 8.78 1.97
C GLU A 47 7.02 7.28 1.91
N GLU A 48 6.04 6.42 2.21
CA GLU A 48 6.21 4.99 2.15
C GLU A 48 6.15 4.46 0.71
N TYR A 49 5.24 5.02 -0.08
CA TYR A 49 5.12 4.74 -1.49
C TYR A 49 6.37 5.15 -2.27
N GLU A 50 6.89 6.36 -2.05
CA GLU A 50 8.16 6.85 -2.60
C GLU A 50 9.32 5.89 -2.28
N LEU A 51 9.42 5.47 -1.01
CA LEU A 51 10.45 4.52 -0.59
C LEU A 51 10.33 3.17 -1.32
N PHE A 52 9.11 2.69 -1.58
CA PHE A 52 8.93 1.45 -2.34
C PHE A 52 9.31 1.61 -3.80
N VAL A 53 8.93 2.72 -4.44
CA VAL A 53 9.32 3.04 -5.82
C VAL A 53 10.85 3.04 -5.94
N GLU A 54 11.54 3.75 -5.06
CA GLU A 54 13.01 3.81 -5.03
C GLU A 54 13.63 2.43 -4.76
N ARG A 55 13.17 1.73 -3.72
CA ARG A 55 13.73 0.42 -3.32
C ARG A 55 13.63 -0.63 -4.41
N TYR A 56 12.53 -0.63 -5.17
CA TYR A 56 12.31 -1.60 -6.24
C TYR A 56 12.77 -1.09 -7.61
N GLY A 57 13.43 0.07 -7.67
CA GLY A 57 13.94 0.66 -8.91
C GLY A 57 12.84 0.95 -9.92
N LEU A 58 11.63 1.29 -9.45
CA LEU A 58 10.51 1.64 -10.31
C LEU A 58 10.63 3.11 -10.71
N GLU A 59 10.24 3.43 -11.93
CA GLU A 59 10.12 4.82 -12.38
C GLU A 59 8.70 5.33 -12.13
N TRP A 60 8.61 6.60 -11.74
CA TRP A 60 7.33 7.30 -11.70
C TRP A 60 6.72 7.32 -13.09
N ARG A 61 5.56 6.70 -13.24
CA ARG A 61 4.69 6.95 -14.38
C ARG A 61 3.73 8.04 -13.96
N ASP A 62 3.94 9.25 -14.45
CA ASP A 62 2.91 10.27 -14.38
C ASP A 62 1.69 9.72 -15.14
N GLU A 63 0.61 9.41 -14.40
CA GLU A 63 -0.66 9.01 -14.97
C GLU A 63 -1.39 10.24 -15.57
N GLU A 64 -0.71 11.01 -16.43
CA GLU A 64 -1.34 12.09 -17.21
C GLU A 64 -1.92 11.59 -18.55
N ASN A 65 -2.07 10.27 -18.72
CA ASN A 65 -2.68 9.67 -19.91
C ASN A 65 -3.51 8.41 -19.59
N ARG A 66 -4.57 8.58 -18.80
CA ARG A 66 -5.75 7.69 -18.82
C ARG A 66 -7.05 8.46 -18.62
#